data_AF-A0A924A115-F1
#
_entry.id   AF-A0A924A115-F1
#
_cell.length_a   1.000
_cell.length_b   1.000
_cell.length_c   1.000
_cell.angle_alpha   90.00
_cell.angle_beta   90.00
_cell.angle_gamma   90.00
#
_symmetry.space_group_name_H-M   'P 1'
#
loop_
_entity.id
_entity.type
_entity.pdbx_description
1 polymer ?
#
loop_
_entity_poly.entity_id
_entity_poly.type
_entity_poly.pdbx_seq_one_letter_code
_entity_poly.pdbx_strand_id
1 'polypeptide(L)'
;MNSLNLTKAFFRGCANAMTPIDARGAERLAAGSSHWLRHTHGTHAVAAGLPLDVVQQNLGPAALDTTTGYITSAAQRRLKASRRVFG
;
A
#
# COMPACT_ATOMS: atom_id res chain seq x y z
N MET A 1 24.08 4.42 10.31
CA MET A 1 23.11 5.31 9.63
C MET A 1 21.77 4.59 9.55
N ASN A 2 20.75 4.99 10.31
CA ASN A 2 19.48 4.24 10.43
C ASN A 2 18.63 4.34 9.14
N SER A 3 18.18 3.19 8.61
CA SER A 3 17.37 3.05 7.37
C SER A 3 16.11 3.94 7.34
N LEU A 4 15.51 4.22 8.51
CA LEU A 4 14.37 5.13 8.68
C LEU A 4 14.65 6.56 8.19
N ASN A 5 15.89 7.04 8.31
CA ASN A 5 16.25 8.40 7.89
C ASN A 5 16.41 8.51 6.37
N LEU A 6 16.82 7.43 5.69
CA LEU A 6 16.97 7.41 4.23
C LEU A 6 15.61 7.50 3.52
N THR A 7 14.62 6.75 4.00
CA THR A 7 13.27 6.76 3.40
C THR A 7 12.63 8.15 3.50
N LYS A 8 12.75 8.80 4.66
CA LYS A 8 12.24 10.17 4.85
C LYS A 8 12.97 11.18 3.97
N ALA A 9 14.30 11.07 3.84
CA ALA A 9 15.09 11.95 2.99
C ALA A 9 14.70 11.80 1.51
N PHE A 10 14.51 10.57 1.03
CA PHE A 10 14.04 10.29 -0.32
C PHE A 10 12.69 10.95 -0.61
N PHE A 11 11.70 10.72 0.27
CA PHE A 11 10.37 11.29 0.13
C PHE A 11 10.35 12.82 0.15
N ARG A 12 11.18 13.43 1.00
CA ARG A 12 11.39 14.88 1.00
C ARG A 12 11.93 15.37 -0.35
N GLY A 13 12.91 14.67 -0.92
CA GLY A 13 13.45 14.98 -2.24
C GLY A 13 12.39 14.92 -3.33
N CYS A 14 11.57 13.86 -3.35
CA CYS A 14 10.46 13.73 -4.28
C CYS A 14 9.40 14.83 -4.09
N ALA A 15 9.09 15.19 -2.84
CA ALA A 15 8.16 16.27 -2.55
C ALA A 15 8.65 17.60 -3.13
N ASN A 16 9.92 17.95 -2.89
CA ASN A 16 10.52 19.18 -3.41
C ASN A 16 10.49 19.25 -4.94
N ALA A 17 10.74 18.13 -5.62
CA ALA A 17 10.66 18.04 -7.07
C ALA A 17 9.21 18.15 -7.60
N MET A 18 8.22 17.73 -6.81
CA MET A 18 6.80 17.75 -7.16
C MET A 18 6.13 19.11 -6.88
N THR A 19 6.64 19.89 -5.92
CA THR A 19 6.09 21.21 -5.54
C THR A 19 5.72 22.12 -6.71
N PRO A 20 6.56 22.31 -7.75
CA PRO A 20 6.22 23.19 -8.87
C PRO A 20 5.16 22.62 -9.83
N ILE A 21 4.83 21.32 -9.74
CA ILE A 21 3.91 20.62 -10.65
C ILE A 21 2.55 20.38 -9.96
N ASP A 22 2.58 19.88 -8.72
CA ASP A 22 1.41 19.57 -7.91
C ASP A 22 1.75 19.73 -6.43
N ALA A 23 1.38 20.88 -5.86
CA ALA A 23 1.59 21.17 -4.44
C ALA A 23 0.91 20.14 -3.52
N ARG A 24 -0.26 19.62 -3.90
CA ARG A 24 -1.00 18.63 -3.10
C ARG A 24 -0.34 17.26 -3.16
N GLY A 25 0.17 16.87 -4.33
CA GLY A 25 1.00 15.68 -4.51
C GLY A 25 2.30 15.78 -3.71
N ALA A 26 2.93 16.95 -3.69
CA ALA A 26 4.14 17.21 -2.91
C ALA A 26 3.91 17.04 -1.40
N GLU A 27 2.82 17.58 -0.85
CA GLU A 27 2.44 17.38 0.56
C GLU A 27 2.28 15.90 0.92
N ARG A 28 1.63 15.13 0.03
CA ARG A 28 1.46 13.69 0.21
C ARG A 28 2.79 12.94 0.21
N LEU A 29 3.70 13.30 -0.70
CA LEU A 29 5.04 12.73 -0.74
C LEU A 29 5.85 13.11 0.50
N ALA A 30 5.71 14.34 1.02
CA ALA A 30 6.42 14.79 2.22
C ALA A 30 6.03 14.02 3.48
N ALA A 31 4.80 13.47 3.53
CA ALA A 31 4.32 12.59 4.59
C ALA A 31 4.72 11.11 4.40
N GLY A 32 5.44 10.79 3.31
CA GLY A 32 5.84 9.44 2.95
C GLY A 32 6.73 8.78 4.01
N SER A 33 6.41 7.52 4.32
CA SER A 33 7.15 6.69 5.29
C SER A 33 7.27 5.26 4.78
N SER A 34 8.15 4.46 5.40
CA SER A 34 8.28 3.03 5.08
C SER A 34 6.96 2.28 5.32
N HIS A 35 6.17 2.71 6.32
CA HIS A 35 4.82 2.17 6.57
C HIS A 35 3.83 2.52 5.46
N TRP A 36 3.86 3.76 4.94
CA TRP A 36 3.05 4.18 3.80
C TRP A 36 3.36 3.39 2.53
N LEU A 37 4.65 3.13 2.24
CA LEU A 37 5.07 2.28 1.13
C LEU A 37 4.53 0.85 1.26
N ARG A 38 4.62 0.29 2.47
CA ARG A 38 4.12 -1.05 2.78
C ARG A 38 2.62 -1.18 2.54
N HIS A 39 1.83 -0.18 2.93
CA HIS A 39 0.39 -0.13 2.65
C HIS A 39 0.08 0.02 1.17
N THR A 40 0.82 0.88 0.47
CA THR A 40 0.66 1.10 -0.97
C THR A 40 0.95 -0.19 -1.74
N HIS A 41 2.06 -0.86 -1.43
CA HIS A 41 2.44 -2.14 -2.03
C HIS A 41 1.38 -3.22 -1.83
N GLY A 42 0.90 -3.44 -0.59
CA GLY A 42 -0.13 -4.44 -0.33
C GLY A 42 -1.46 -4.12 -1.03
N THR A 43 -1.85 -2.84 -1.10
CA THR A 43 -3.09 -2.42 -1.78
C THR A 43 -3.01 -2.70 -3.28
N HIS A 44 -1.88 -2.40 -3.90
CA HIS A 44 -1.65 -2.72 -5.31
C HIS A 44 -1.60 -4.23 -5.57
N ALA A 45 -0.93 -5.02 -4.72
CA ALA A 45 -0.86 -6.47 -4.87
C ALA A 45 -2.26 -7.12 -4.80
N VAL A 46 -3.06 -6.68 -3.82
CA VAL A 46 -4.44 -7.12 -3.64
C VAL A 46 -5.29 -6.68 -4.84
N ALA A 47 -5.18 -5.44 -5.32
CA ALA A 47 -5.89 -4.96 -6.50
C ALA A 47 -5.51 -5.73 -7.77
N ALA A 48 -4.24 -6.14 -7.90
CA ALA A 48 -3.73 -6.97 -8.99
C ALA A 48 -4.20 -8.44 -8.92
N GLY A 49 -4.93 -8.83 -7.86
CA GLY A 49 -5.53 -10.15 -7.72
C GLY A 49 -4.62 -11.18 -7.04
N LEU A 50 -3.52 -10.76 -6.41
CA LEU A 50 -2.72 -11.69 -5.60
C LEU A 50 -3.59 -12.23 -4.45
N PRO A 51 -3.50 -13.55 -4.17
CA PRO A 51 -4.12 -14.15 -3.00
C PRO A 51 -3.67 -13.45 -1.70
N LEU A 52 -4.61 -13.28 -0.76
CA LEU A 52 -4.37 -12.49 0.44
C LEU A 52 -3.29 -13.10 1.34
N ASP A 53 -3.21 -14.42 1.40
CA ASP A 53 -2.17 -15.19 2.09
C ASP A 53 -0.77 -14.90 1.51
N VAL A 54 -0.66 -14.80 0.18
CA VAL A 54 0.60 -14.42 -0.49
C VAL A 54 0.98 -12.97 -0.17
N VAL A 55 0.02 -12.04 -0.21
CA VAL A 55 0.28 -10.64 0.17
C VAL A 55 0.69 -10.54 1.65
N GLN A 56 0.06 -11.32 2.53
CA GLN A 56 0.42 -11.37 3.95
C GLN A 56 1.84 -11.91 4.17
N GLN A 57 2.26 -12.95 3.44
CA GLN A 57 3.63 -13.46 3.49
C GLN A 57 4.65 -12.42 3.01
N ASN A 58 4.35 -11.70 1.92
CA ASN A 58 5.24 -10.66 1.37
C ASN A 58 5.43 -9.48 2.33
N LEU A 59 4.39 -9.15 3.10
CA LEU A 59 4.48 -8.09 4.10
C LEU A 59 5.15 -8.63 5.38
N GLY A 60 4.80 -9.82 5.84
CA GLY A 60 5.30 -10.43 7.07
C GLY A 60 4.46 -10.10 8.31
N PRO A 61 4.71 -10.79 9.45
CA PRO A 61 3.78 -10.88 10.59
C PRO A 61 3.48 -9.55 11.29
N ALA A 62 4.42 -8.61 11.29
CA ALA A 62 4.30 -7.32 12.00
C ALA A 62 3.28 -6.34 11.38
N ALA A 63 2.64 -6.68 10.25
CA ALA A 63 1.57 -5.87 9.65
C ALA A 63 0.16 -6.23 10.12
N LEU A 64 -0.01 -7.32 10.88
CA LEU A 64 -1.33 -7.92 11.08
C LEU A 64 -2.29 -7.06 11.92
N ASP A 65 -1.77 -6.08 12.66
CA ASP A 65 -2.58 -5.18 13.50
C ASP A 65 -3.43 -4.16 12.69
N THR A 66 -3.30 -4.12 11.36
CA THR A 66 -4.11 -3.26 10.45
C THR A 66 -4.74 -4.04 9.27
N THR A 67 -5.08 -5.32 9.47
CA THR A 67 -5.61 -6.22 8.40
C THR A 67 -7.07 -5.93 7.99
N THR A 68 -7.77 -5.00 8.65
CA THR A 68 -9.20 -4.71 8.38
C THR A 68 -9.44 -4.10 6.99
N GLY A 69 -8.47 -3.38 6.40
CA GLY A 69 -8.64 -2.74 5.08
C GLY A 69 -8.56 -3.70 3.88
N TYR A 70 -7.74 -4.75 3.96
CA TYR A 70 -7.54 -5.68 2.85
C TYR A 70 -8.70 -6.66 2.69
N ILE A 71 -9.28 -7.08 3.82
CA ILE A 71 -10.37 -8.07 3.87
C ILE A 71 -11.57 -7.59 3.04
N THR A 72 -11.92 -6.29 3.09
CA THR A 72 -13.08 -5.77 2.35
C THR A 72 -12.91 -5.91 0.84
N SER A 73 -11.74 -5.59 0.30
CA SER A 73 -11.47 -5.71 -1.15
C SER A 73 -11.35 -7.17 -1.61
N ALA A 74 -10.74 -8.04 -0.79
CA ALA A 74 -10.65 -9.47 -1.07
C ALA A 74 -12.02 -10.16 -0.97
N ALA A 75 -12.87 -9.77 -0.01
CA ALA A 75 -14.25 -10.25 0.12
C ALA A 75 -15.10 -9.85 -1.08
N GLN A 76 -14.99 -8.61 -1.57
CA GLN A 76 -15.68 -8.19 -2.79
C GLN A 76 -15.25 -8.99 -4.02
N ARG A 77 -13.96 -9.33 -4.17
CA ARG A 77 -13.51 -10.21 -5.26
C ARG A 77 -14.00 -11.64 -5.10
N ARG A 78 -14.01 -12.22 -3.90
CA ARG A 78 -14.59 -13.54 -3.64
C ARG A 78 -16.07 -13.60 -4.00
N LEU A 79 -16.83 -12.58 -3.63
CA LEU A 79 -18.24 -12.44 -4.04
C LEU A 79 -18.38 -12.37 -5.56
N LYS A 80 -17.55 -11.57 -6.23
CA LYS A 80 -17.55 -11.45 -7.70
C LYS A 80 -17.18 -12.77 -8.40
N ALA A 81 -16.20 -13.50 -7.87
CA ALA A 81 -15.75 -14.79 -8.40
C ALA A 81 -16.81 -15.88 -8.18
N SER A 82 -17.39 -15.96 -6.99
CA SER A 82 -18.47 -16.90 -6.67
C SER A 82 -19.69 -16.68 -7.58
N ARG A 83 -20.07 -15.42 -7.81
CA ARG A 83 -21.15 -15.06 -8.75
C ARG A 83 -20.88 -15.50 -10.19
N ARG A 84 -19.61 -15.64 -10.61
CA ARG A 84 -19.26 -16.12 -11.95
C ARG A 84 -19.36 -17.65 -12.08
N VAL A 85 -19.24 -18.38 -10.98
CA VAL A 85 -19.26 -19.85 -10.97
C VAL A 85 -20.65 -20.40 -10.66
N PHE A 86 -21.42 -19.71 -9.82
CA PHE A 86 -22.70 -20.18 -9.29
C PHE A 86 -23.88 -19.24 -9.57
N GLY A 87 -23.69 -18.23 -10.42
CA GLY A 87 -24.72 -17.25 -10.79
C GLY A 87 -25.05 -17.27 -12.27
#